data_AF-A0A6L9EK32-F1
#
_entry.id   AF-A0A6L9EK32-F1
#
_cell.length_a   1.000
_cell.length_b   1.000
_cell.length_c   1.000
_cell.angle_alpha   90.00
_cell.angle_beta   90.00
_cell.angle_gamma   90.00
#
_symmetry.space_group_name_H-M   'P 1'
#
loop_
_entity.id
_entity.type
_entity.pdbx_description
1 polymer ?
#
loop_
_entity_poly.entity_id
_entity_poly.type
_entity_poly.pdbx_seq_one_letter_code
_entity_poly.pdbx_strand_id
1 'polypeptide(L)'
;MIDEFNKLHTTCGPKGYPIRALLNAFIAMQVERIPTLTDLSYKLKTNQILRCCCGFEVFGKTPSPATLSRFLTKLSMTISLENEFHNIIKKAIHFFYLCYATM
;
A
#
# COMPACT_ATOMS: atom_id res chain seq x y z
N MET A 1 6.62 4.67 -9.42
CA MET A 1 5.30 4.45 -8.77
C MET A 1 5.05 5.45 -7.64
N ILE A 2 5.81 5.44 -6.53
CA ILE A 2 5.56 6.36 -5.41
C ILE A 2 5.65 7.84 -5.83
N ASP A 3 6.61 8.19 -6.69
CA ASP A 3 6.77 9.57 -7.20
C ASP A 3 5.61 10.01 -8.10
N GLU A 4 5.01 9.09 -8.84
CA GLU A 4 3.80 9.32 -9.64
C GLU A 4 2.62 9.65 -8.74
N PHE A 5 2.44 8.89 -7.66
CA PHE A 5 1.42 9.19 -6.66
C PHE A 5 1.70 10.49 -5.90
N ASN A 6 2.96 10.79 -5.57
CA ASN A 6 3.33 12.02 -4.89
C ASN A 6 2.98 13.25 -5.75
N LYS A 7 3.22 13.19 -7.06
CA LYS A 7 2.87 14.26 -8.02
C LYS A 7 1.36 14.49 -8.14
N LEU A 8 0.54 13.50 -7.81
CA LEU A 8 -0.91 13.59 -7.83
C LEU A 8 -1.51 14.20 -6.55
N HIS A 9 -0.73 14.36 -5.48
CA HIS A 9 -1.20 14.81 -4.16
C HIS A 9 -0.94 16.32 -3.91
N THR A 10 -0.38 17.04 -4.88
CA THR A 10 0.18 18.39 -4.66
C THR A 10 -0.73 19.56 -5.02
N THR A 11 -1.95 19.37 -5.54
CA THR A 11 -2.62 20.50 -6.24
C THR A 11 -3.87 21.13 -5.61
N CYS A 12 -4.62 20.54 -4.67
CA CYS A 12 -5.67 21.27 -3.92
C CYS A 12 -6.31 20.42 -2.79
N GLY A 13 -6.33 20.91 -1.55
CA GLY A 13 -7.09 20.33 -0.41
C GLY A 13 -6.28 20.11 0.88
N PRO A 14 -6.92 19.72 2.01
CA PRO A 14 -6.24 19.38 3.26
C PRO A 14 -5.15 18.32 3.02
N LYS A 15 -4.04 18.36 3.78
CA LYS A 15 -3.00 17.32 3.71
C LYS A 15 -3.66 15.95 3.89
N GLY A 16 -3.76 15.19 2.80
CA GLY A 16 -4.20 13.79 2.83
C GLY A 16 -3.17 12.90 3.51
N TYR A 17 -3.46 11.61 3.53
CA TYR A 17 -2.57 10.62 4.15
C TYR A 17 -1.30 10.40 3.32
N PRO A 18 -0.15 10.11 3.96
CA PRO A 18 1.04 9.70 3.23
C PRO A 18 0.73 8.50 2.35
N ILE A 19 1.04 8.59 1.06
CA ILE A 19 0.80 7.51 0.08
C ILE A 19 1.46 6.20 0.52
N ARG A 20 2.69 6.30 1.03
CA ARG A 20 3.41 5.15 1.57
C ARG A 20 2.65 4.49 2.72
N ALA A 21 2.02 5.27 3.59
CA ALA A 21 1.25 4.74 4.71
C ALA A 21 -0.03 4.02 4.24
N LEU A 22 -0.70 4.56 3.21
CA LEU A 22 -1.83 3.89 2.58
C LEU A 22 -1.40 2.57 1.92
N LEU A 23 -0.31 2.56 1.15
CA LEU A 23 0.23 1.33 0.55
C LEU A 23 0.57 0.27 1.60
N ASN A 24 1.28 0.67 2.66
CA ASN A 24 1.62 -0.23 3.76
C ASN A 24 0.37 -0.79 4.45
N ALA A 25 -0.70 -0.01 4.58
CA ALA A 25 -1.97 -0.50 5.12
C ALA A 25 -2.59 -1.60 4.26
N PHE A 26 -2.53 -1.48 2.93
CA PHE A 26 -3.00 -2.54 2.03
C PHE A 26 -2.11 -3.78 2.08
N ILE A 27 -0.79 -3.62 2.20
CA ILE A 27 0.12 -4.75 2.40
C ILE A 27 -0.22 -5.46 3.72
N ALA A 28 -0.40 -4.70 4.81
CA ALA A 28 -0.78 -5.25 6.11
C ALA A 28 -2.15 -5.94 6.07
N MET A 29 -3.10 -5.41 5.29
CA MET A 29 -4.38 -6.06 5.04
C MET A 29 -4.20 -7.47 4.46
N GLN A 30 -3.30 -7.66 3.52
CA GLN A 30 -3.00 -8.98 2.94
C GLN A 30 -2.25 -9.89 3.93
N VAL A 31 -1.23 -9.36 4.62
CA VAL A 31 -0.39 -10.12 5.57
C VAL A 31 -1.18 -10.59 6.79
N GLU A 32 -1.98 -9.71 7.39
CA GLU A 32 -2.82 -10.00 8.56
C GLU A 32 -4.17 -10.65 8.18
N ARG A 33 -4.43 -10.85 6.88
CA ARG A 33 -5.69 -11.38 6.34
C ARG A 33 -6.93 -10.62 6.82
N ILE A 34 -6.84 -9.29 6.84
CA ILE A 34 -7.97 -8.43 7.19
C ILE A 34 -8.97 -8.45 6.03
N PRO A 35 -10.24 -8.85 6.24
CA PRO A 35 -11.11 -9.24 5.14
C PRO A 35 -11.73 -8.05 4.38
N THR A 36 -11.97 -6.91 5.05
CA THR A 36 -12.65 -5.76 4.42
C THR A 36 -11.94 -4.43 4.68
N LEU A 37 -12.23 -3.42 3.85
CA LEU A 37 -11.73 -2.06 4.06
C LEU A 37 -12.27 -1.43 5.35
N THR A 38 -13.47 -1.83 5.76
CA THR A 38 -14.07 -1.41 7.03
C THR A 38 -13.28 -1.96 8.21
N ASP A 39 -12.93 -3.25 8.16
CA ASP A 39 -12.11 -3.90 9.19
C ASP A 39 -10.70 -3.32 9.22
N LEU A 40 -10.13 -2.99 8.06
CA LEU A 40 -8.83 -2.33 7.97
C LEU A 40 -8.87 -0.94 8.64
N SER A 41 -9.87 -0.13 8.31
CA SER A 41 -10.05 1.19 8.93
C SER A 41 -10.24 1.07 10.44
N TYR A 42 -11.02 0.09 10.90
CA TYR A 42 -11.23 -0.20 12.31
C TYR A 42 -9.94 -0.67 13.01
N LYS A 43 -9.18 -1.58 12.40
CA LYS A 43 -7.89 -2.09 12.90
C LYS A 43 -6.85 -0.98 12.98
N LEU A 44 -6.75 -0.12 11.97
CA LEU A 44 -5.90 1.08 12.03
C LEU A 44 -6.34 2.02 13.15
N LYS A 45 -7.65 2.08 13.44
CA LYS A 45 -8.18 2.90 14.54
C LYS A 45 -7.82 2.34 15.93
N THR A 46 -7.91 1.03 16.11
CA THR A 46 -7.81 0.37 17.43
C THR A 46 -6.43 -0.22 17.74
N ASN A 47 -5.70 -0.67 16.73
CA ASN A 47 -4.37 -1.28 16.89
C ASN A 47 -3.28 -0.24 16.59
N GLN A 48 -2.71 0.30 17.66
CA GLN A 48 -1.67 1.31 17.59
C GLN A 48 -0.38 0.78 16.95
N ILE A 49 -0.04 -0.49 17.17
CA ILE A 49 1.17 -1.12 16.62
C ILE A 49 1.03 -1.19 15.10
N LEU A 50 -0.09 -1.72 14.60
CA LEU A 50 -0.37 -1.79 13.17
C LEU A 50 -0.32 -0.39 12.52
N ARG A 51 -0.94 0.60 13.18
CA ARG A 51 -0.94 1.99 12.71
C ARG A 51 0.49 2.53 12.55
N CYS A 52 1.33 2.35 13.58
CA CYS A 52 2.73 2.78 13.56
C CYS A 52 3.53 2.04 12.49
N CYS A 53 3.38 0.72 12.37
CA CYS A 53 4.04 -0.09 11.35
C CYS A 53 3.70 0.37 9.94
N CYS A 54 2.46 0.82 9.71
CA CYS A 54 2.07 1.37 8.42
C CYS A 54 2.71 2.74 8.15
N GLY A 55 3.11 3.49 9.18
CA GLY A 55 3.68 4.84 9.04
C GLY A 55 2.65 5.97 9.18
N PHE A 56 1.51 5.72 9.83
CA PHE A 56 0.59 6.77 10.24
C PHE A 56 1.03 7.38 11.58
N GLU A 57 0.61 8.62 11.85
CA GLU A 57 0.81 9.27 13.14
C GLU A 57 0.13 8.48 14.27
N VAL A 58 0.81 8.38 15.42
CA VAL A 58 0.34 7.58 16.55
C VAL A 58 -1.05 8.03 17.00
N PHE A 59 -1.19 9.32 17.29
CA PHE A 59 -2.44 9.94 17.76
C PHE A 59 -3.20 10.71 16.65
N GLY A 60 -2.83 10.50 15.40
CA GLY A 60 -3.44 11.19 14.25
C GLY A 60 -4.77 10.58 13.81
N LYS A 61 -5.37 11.19 12.79
CA LYS A 61 -6.55 10.66 12.11
C LYS A 61 -6.18 9.38 11.35
N THR A 62 -7.14 8.48 11.17
CA THR A 62 -7.01 7.28 10.34
C THR A 62 -7.87 7.36 9.08
N PRO A 63 -7.43 6.75 7.97
CA PRO A 63 -8.20 6.76 6.74
C PRO A 63 -9.55 6.06 6.96
N SER A 64 -10.62 6.70 6.47
CA SER A 64 -11.95 6.08 6.45
C SER A 64 -12.02 4.99 5.37
N PRO A 65 -13.03 4.09 5.42
CA PRO A 65 -13.22 3.09 4.37
C PRO A 65 -13.39 3.73 2.98
N ALA A 66 -14.05 4.89 2.90
CA ALA A 66 -14.20 5.65 1.65
C ALA A 66 -12.85 6.19 1.14
N THR A 67 -11.99 6.68 2.02
CA THR A 67 -10.63 7.12 1.65
C THR A 67 -9.80 5.95 1.12
N LEU A 68 -9.85 4.80 1.80
CA LEU A 68 -9.16 3.58 1.37
C LEU A 68 -9.67 3.12 0.00
N SER A 69 -10.99 3.07 -0.18
CA SER A 69 -11.62 2.68 -1.45
C SER A 69 -11.17 3.59 -2.61
N ARG A 70 -11.26 4.91 -2.45
CA ARG A 70 -10.80 5.87 -3.47
C ARG A 70 -9.34 5.68 -3.84
N PHE A 71 -8.49 5.44 -2.84
CA PHE A 71 -7.07 5.18 -3.09
C PHE A 71 -6.86 3.87 -3.83
N LEU A 72 -7.56 2.80 -3.45
CA LEU A 72 -7.46 1.49 -4.10
C LEU A 72 -7.91 1.55 -5.56
N THR A 73 -9.02 2.24 -5.86
CA THR A 73 -9.47 2.46 -7.25
C THR A 73 -8.42 3.18 -8.07
N LYS A 74 -7.79 4.22 -7.50
CA LYS A 74 -6.71 4.94 -8.17
C LYS A 74 -5.50 4.03 -8.40
N LEU A 75 -5.16 3.23 -7.40
CA LEU A 75 -4.07 2.27 -7.45
C LEU A 75 -4.28 1.22 -8.55
N SER A 76 -5.50 0.67 -8.67
CA SER A 76 -5.84 -0.32 -9.71
C SER A 76 -5.81 0.26 -11.13
N MET A 77 -5.95 1.58 -11.28
CA MET A 77 -5.88 2.25 -12.59
C MET A 77 -4.45 2.62 -13.00
N THR A 78 -3.44 2.35 -12.16
CA THR A 78 -2.07 2.80 -12.40
C THR A 78 -1.25 1.73 -13.12
N ILE A 79 -0.89 1.99 -14.38
CA ILE A 79 -0.08 1.08 -15.22
C ILE A 79 1.28 0.77 -14.55
N SER A 80 1.86 1.73 -13.84
CA SER A 80 3.13 1.55 -13.12
C SER A 80 3.10 0.43 -12.08
N LEU A 81 1.95 0.10 -11.51
CA LEU A 81 1.81 -1.02 -10.57
C LEU A 81 1.98 -2.36 -11.26
N GLU A 82 1.34 -2.53 -12.42
CA GLU A 82 1.43 -3.73 -13.25
C GLU A 82 2.86 -3.97 -13.71
N ASN A 83 3.54 -2.93 -14.18
CA ASN A 83 4.95 -3.00 -14.57
C ASN A 83 5.85 -3.43 -13.41
N GLU A 84 5.62 -2.88 -12.20
CA GLU A 84 6.41 -3.25 -11.03
C GLU A 84 6.16 -4.71 -10.62
N PHE A 85 4.90 -5.17 -10.68
CA PHE A 85 4.56 -6.57 -10.45
C PHE A 85 5.30 -7.49 -11.42
N HIS A 86 5.25 -7.21 -12.73
CA HIS A 86 5.99 -7.98 -13.73
C HIS A 86 7.49 -7.98 -13.49
N ASN A 87 8.07 -6.85 -13.07
CA ASN A 87 9.49 -6.76 -12.75
C ASN A 87 9.86 -7.64 -11.55
N ILE A 88 9.02 -7.69 -10.51
CA ILE A 88 9.23 -8.57 -9.36
C ILE A 88 9.16 -10.04 -9.78
N ILE A 89 8.17 -10.43 -10.57
CA ILE A 89 8.04 -11.81 -11.07
C ILE A 89 9.25 -12.20 -11.93
N LYS A 90 9.69 -11.33 -12.85
CA LYS A 90 10.89 -11.56 -13.66
C LYS A 90 12.14 -11.75 -12.80
N LYS A 91 12.33 -10.92 -11.77
CA LYS A 91 13.46 -11.05 -10.83
C LYS A 91 13.40 -12.37 -10.07
N ALA A 92 12.22 -12.77 -9.58
CA ALA A 92 12.04 -14.02 -8.87
C ALA A 92 12.35 -15.23 -9.76
N ILE A 93 11.87 -15.25 -11.00
CA ILE A 93 12.15 -16.31 -11.98
C ILE A 93 13.64 -16.36 -12.32
N HIS A 94 14.25 -15.19 -12.57
CA HIS A 94 15.68 -15.11 -12.87
C HIS A 94 16.53 -15.63 -11.70
N PHE A 95 16.19 -15.25 -10.47
CA PHE A 95 16.87 -15.73 -9.27
C PHE A 95 16.74 -17.25 -9.11
N PHE A 96 15.55 -17.80 -9.37
CA PHE A 96 15.32 -19.25 -9.36
C PHE A 96 16.19 -19.97 -10.40
N TYR A 97 16.29 -19.44 -11.63
CA TYR A 97 17.11 -20.03 -12.69
C TYR A 97 18.60 -19.98 -12.35
N LEU A 98 19.09 -18.87 -11.77
CA LEU A 98 20.47 -18.77 -11.30
C LEU A 98 20.79 -19.80 -10.23
N CYS A 99 19.92 -19.97 -9.23
CA CYS A 99 20.11 -20.99 -8.19
C CYS A 99 20.13 -22.41 -8.76
N TYR A 100 19.28 -22.70 -9.76
CA TYR A 100 19.23 -24.01 -10.42
C TYR A 100 20.47 -24.28 -11.30
N ALA A 101 20.96 -23.28 -12.04
CA ALA A 101 22.12 -23.44 -12.92
C ALA A 101 23.47 -23.53 -12.19
N THR A 102 23.51 -23.21 -10.89
CA THR A 102 24.70 -23.32 -10.04
C THR A 102 24.77 -24.60 -9.19
N MET A 103 23.74 -25.45 -9.24
CA MET A 103 23.73 -26.79 -8.64
C MET A 103 24.16 -27.86 -9.65
#